data_AF-A0A2V8H2J5-F1
#
_entry.id   AF-A0A2V8H2J5-F1
#
_cell.length_a   1.000
_cell.length_b   1.000
_cell.length_c   1.000
_cell.angle_alpha   90.00
_cell.angle_beta   90.00
_cell.angle_gamma   90.00
#
_symmetry.space_group_name_H-M   'P 1'
#
loop_
_entity.id
_entity.type
_entity.pdbx_description
1 polymer ?
#
loop_
_entity_poly.entity_id
_entity_poly.type
_entity_poly.pdbx_seq_one_letter_code
_entity_poly.pdbx_strand_id
1 'polypeptide(L)'
;MDSPQREVDATSGNGMSEDIRPTGWRAWSLEQVLVLGGFVSMVLAVLVLVTSDPSFAVGLVVVVIPGIIFTGLLFWRPRPWTYPIAGVANCLLGIIALPLGLIGALANPLVGPVYSSVVLATLSILLALPAGIIGYLRGRTILRQRTLAEGIHSLQGFAAIALVALSIGAIAAGGLAYQSLLAPIPTTGPPYDIAQSASISILAENSRFSPSSFNITAYTTTRITVLNEDDAAHTFTYVNNGTTYSHDLLGGSTTRFFVLFLAPGTVPFWSIPDQSAGMVGNITVNSS
;
A
#
# COMPACT_ATOMS: atom_id res chain seq x y z
N MET A 1 14.90 -42.10 -78.10
CA MET A 1 15.33 -40.68 -78.04
C MET A 1 14.11 -39.82 -78.31
N ASP A 2 13.03 -39.85 -77.53
CA ASP A 2 12.80 -39.70 -76.08
C ASP A 2 13.00 -38.29 -75.51
N SER A 3 11.84 -37.63 -75.36
CA SER A 3 11.36 -37.01 -74.11
C SER A 3 11.56 -35.50 -73.84
N PRO A 4 10.64 -34.88 -73.05
CA PRO A 4 10.00 -33.58 -73.34
C PRO A 4 10.15 -32.53 -72.21
N GLN A 5 9.35 -31.46 -72.30
CA GLN A 5 9.06 -30.39 -71.32
C GLN A 5 9.50 -30.58 -69.84
N ARG A 6 10.07 -29.53 -69.24
CA ARG A 6 9.95 -29.15 -67.81
C ARG A 6 10.11 -27.63 -67.70
N GLU A 7 9.11 -26.88 -67.24
CA GLU A 7 8.65 -26.73 -65.84
C GLU A 7 9.37 -25.56 -65.16
N VAL A 8 8.64 -24.44 -65.10
CA VAL A 8 8.59 -23.38 -64.08
C VAL A 8 9.72 -23.37 -63.04
N ASP A 9 10.54 -22.32 -63.04
CA ASP A 9 11.27 -21.85 -61.86
C ASP A 9 10.73 -20.47 -61.44
N ALA A 10 9.60 -20.51 -60.74
CA ALA A 10 9.22 -19.48 -59.80
C ALA A 10 9.90 -19.83 -58.47
N THR A 11 10.99 -19.14 -58.11
CA THR A 11 11.49 -18.92 -56.73
C THR A 11 12.84 -18.18 -56.74
N SER A 12 12.88 -16.97 -57.28
CA SER A 12 13.98 -16.04 -57.02
C SER A 12 13.44 -14.86 -56.23
N GLY A 13 13.61 -14.92 -54.92
CA GLY A 13 13.29 -13.82 -54.02
C GLY A 13 12.70 -14.29 -52.71
N ASN A 14 13.39 -15.19 -52.00
CA ASN A 14 13.27 -15.26 -50.55
C ASN A 14 13.69 -13.88 -50.01
N GLY A 15 12.73 -12.97 -49.94
CA GLY A 15 12.75 -11.87 -49.00
C GLY A 15 12.81 -12.50 -47.62
N MET A 16 14.02 -12.75 -47.14
CA MET A 16 14.31 -12.79 -45.73
C MET A 16 13.84 -11.44 -45.20
N SER A 17 12.57 -11.37 -44.78
CA SER A 17 12.23 -10.55 -43.64
C SER A 17 13.15 -11.06 -42.55
N GLU A 18 14.29 -10.39 -42.35
CA GLU A 18 14.99 -10.43 -41.08
C GLU A 18 13.91 -10.19 -40.04
N ASP A 19 13.49 -11.26 -39.37
CA ASP A 19 12.72 -11.16 -38.16
C ASP A 19 13.55 -10.27 -37.25
N ILE A 20 13.16 -9.01 -37.14
CA ILE A 20 13.70 -8.06 -36.18
C ILE A 20 13.35 -8.66 -34.82
N ARG A 21 14.22 -9.55 -34.33
CA ARG A 21 14.11 -10.08 -32.98
C ARG A 21 14.15 -8.87 -32.07
N PRO A 22 13.13 -8.63 -31.23
CA PRO A 22 13.17 -7.51 -30.32
C PRO A 22 14.43 -7.60 -29.47
N THR A 23 15.24 -6.55 -29.45
CA THR A 23 16.43 -6.45 -28.61
C THR A 23 16.10 -5.63 -27.36
N GLY A 24 16.72 -5.95 -26.23
CA GLY A 24 16.51 -5.27 -24.95
C GLY A 24 15.20 -5.65 -24.24
N TRP A 25 14.66 -4.72 -23.44
CA TRP A 25 13.46 -4.90 -22.59
C TRP A 25 12.21 -5.35 -23.36
N ARG A 26 12.12 -5.08 -24.67
CA ARG A 26 11.01 -5.54 -25.53
C ARG A 26 11.00 -7.06 -25.78
N ALA A 27 12.11 -7.76 -25.54
CA ALA A 27 12.18 -9.23 -25.59
C ALA A 27 11.67 -9.91 -24.32
N TRP A 28 11.48 -9.18 -23.23
CA TRP A 28 11.00 -9.77 -21.98
C TRP A 28 9.55 -10.19 -22.12
N SER A 29 9.19 -11.31 -21.48
CA SER A 29 7.79 -11.71 -21.43
C SER A 29 7.00 -10.77 -20.52
N LEU A 30 5.72 -10.58 -20.83
CA LEU A 30 4.83 -9.80 -19.97
C LEU A 30 4.87 -10.30 -18.52
N GLU A 31 4.92 -11.62 -18.34
CA GLU A 31 4.96 -12.25 -17.02
C GLU A 31 6.24 -11.91 -16.25
N GLN A 32 7.40 -11.87 -16.91
CA GLN A 32 8.65 -11.43 -16.27
C GLN A 32 8.55 -9.98 -15.79
N VAL A 33 7.96 -9.10 -16.59
CA VAL A 33 7.80 -7.68 -16.23
C VAL A 33 6.83 -7.50 -15.07
N LEU A 34 5.74 -8.26 -15.03
CA LEU A 34 4.78 -8.19 -13.93
C LEU A 34 5.36 -8.76 -12.62
N VAL A 35 6.13 -9.84 -12.68
CA VAL A 35 6.86 -10.36 -11.51
C VAL A 35 7.87 -9.34 -11.00
N LEU A 36 8.60 -8.66 -11.90
CA LEU A 36 9.52 -7.58 -11.53
C LEU A 36 8.78 -6.37 -10.95
N GLY A 37 7.63 -5.99 -11.52
CA GLY A 37 6.80 -4.90 -11.00
C GLY A 37 6.30 -5.20 -9.58
N GLY A 38 5.93 -6.45 -9.30
CA GLY A 38 5.61 -6.89 -7.95
C GLY A 38 6.81 -6.83 -7.00
N PHE A 39 7.99 -7.30 -7.44
CA PHE A 39 9.23 -7.16 -6.65
C PHE A 39 9.53 -5.71 -6.28
N VAL A 40 9.47 -4.79 -7.26
CA VAL A 40 9.69 -3.36 -7.03
C VAL A 40 8.66 -2.81 -6.05
N SER A 41 7.39 -3.18 -6.19
CA SER A 41 6.32 -2.77 -5.27
C SER A 41 6.59 -3.27 -3.85
N MET A 42 7.04 -4.51 -3.68
CA MET A 42 7.44 -5.07 -2.38
C MET A 42 8.62 -4.31 -1.78
N VAL A 43 9.68 -4.04 -2.55
CA VAL A 43 10.84 -3.27 -2.07
C VAL A 43 10.44 -1.86 -1.63
N LEU A 44 9.59 -1.19 -2.41
CA LEU A 44 9.06 0.12 -2.04
C LEU A 44 8.22 0.06 -0.76
N ALA A 45 7.39 -0.98 -0.59
CA ALA A 45 6.62 -1.17 0.63
C ALA A 45 7.53 -1.31 1.87
N VAL A 46 8.59 -2.11 1.76
CA VAL A 46 9.60 -2.28 2.82
C VAL A 46 10.32 -0.97 3.10
N LEU A 47 10.74 -0.24 2.07
CA LEU A 47 11.42 1.05 2.23
C LEU A 47 10.54 2.04 2.99
N VAL A 48 9.27 2.16 2.62
CA VAL A 48 8.32 3.05 3.31
C VAL A 48 8.20 2.66 4.79
N LEU A 49 8.06 1.37 5.12
CA LEU A 49 7.99 0.89 6.50
C LEU A 49 9.25 1.20 7.30
N VAL A 50 10.43 0.90 6.75
CA VAL A 50 11.72 1.16 7.41
C VAL A 50 11.95 2.66 7.62
N THR A 51 11.53 3.50 6.66
CA THR A 51 11.62 4.96 6.83
C THR A 51 10.65 5.50 7.89
N SER A 52 9.51 4.83 8.11
CA SER A 52 8.57 5.23 9.15
C SER A 52 8.96 4.76 10.54
N ASP A 53 9.59 3.58 10.64
CA ASP A 53 10.10 3.03 11.88
C ASP A 53 11.34 2.14 11.60
N PRO A 54 12.55 2.59 11.99
CA PRO A 54 13.79 1.86 11.74
C PRO A 54 13.85 0.48 12.42
N SER A 55 13.04 0.22 13.44
CA SER A 55 13.02 -1.06 14.15
C SER A 55 12.66 -2.24 13.22
N PHE A 56 11.94 -1.98 12.13
CA PHE A 56 11.56 -2.98 11.13
C PHE A 56 12.72 -3.43 10.22
N ALA A 57 13.84 -2.71 10.18
CA ALA A 57 14.91 -2.94 9.20
C ALA A 57 15.46 -4.38 9.22
N VAL A 58 15.73 -4.93 10.41
CA VAL A 58 16.34 -6.27 10.54
C VAL A 58 15.35 -7.37 10.16
N GLY A 59 14.08 -7.24 10.56
CA GLY A 59 13.04 -8.23 10.26
C GLY A 59 12.66 -8.26 8.78
N LEU A 60 12.63 -7.11 8.11
CA LEU A 60 12.19 -7.01 6.72
C LEU A 60 13.26 -7.42 5.70
N VAL A 61 14.55 -7.45 6.06
CA VAL A 61 15.62 -7.99 5.20
C VAL A 61 15.36 -9.46 4.84
N VAL A 62 14.86 -10.25 5.79
CA VAL A 62 14.51 -11.67 5.56
C VAL A 62 13.42 -11.82 4.50
N VAL A 63 12.54 -10.83 4.36
CA VAL A 63 11.46 -10.80 3.37
C VAL A 63 11.98 -10.42 1.98
N VAL A 64 12.97 -9.53 1.90
CA VAL A 64 13.50 -9.04 0.62
C VAL A 64 14.48 -10.01 -0.04
N ILE A 65 15.31 -10.72 0.74
CA ILE A 65 16.35 -11.63 0.22
C ILE A 65 15.80 -12.69 -0.74
N PRO A 66 14.72 -13.43 -0.42
CA PRO A 66 14.13 -14.39 -1.36
C PRO A 66 13.68 -13.73 -2.67
N GLY A 67 13.08 -12.54 -2.59
CA GLY A 67 12.63 -11.78 -3.76
C GLY A 67 13.79 -11.42 -4.69
N ILE A 68 14.92 -10.95 -4.14
CA ILE A 68 16.15 -10.65 -4.90
C ILE A 68 16.65 -11.91 -5.62
N ILE A 69 16.81 -13.01 -4.88
CA ILE A 69 17.41 -14.25 -5.41
C ILE A 69 16.54 -14.83 -6.53
N PHE A 70 15.23 -14.99 -6.29
CA PHE A 70 14.36 -15.68 -7.24
C PHE A 70 13.96 -14.81 -8.43
N THR A 71 13.79 -13.50 -8.23
CA THR A 71 13.60 -12.57 -9.36
C THR A 71 14.87 -12.51 -10.21
N GLY A 72 16.06 -12.38 -9.59
CA GLY A 72 17.32 -12.44 -10.31
C GLY A 72 17.51 -13.74 -11.10
N LEU A 73 17.16 -14.88 -10.50
CA LEU A 73 17.21 -16.19 -11.16
C LEU A 73 16.25 -16.28 -12.36
N LEU A 74 15.05 -15.72 -12.25
CA LEU A 74 14.05 -15.67 -13.32
C LEU A 74 14.56 -14.92 -14.56
N PHE A 75 15.31 -13.83 -14.37
CA PHE A 75 15.89 -13.07 -15.47
C PHE A 75 17.17 -13.70 -16.03
N TRP A 76 17.97 -14.35 -15.19
CA TRP A 76 19.22 -14.98 -15.65
C TRP A 76 18.98 -16.30 -16.38
N ARG A 77 18.13 -17.17 -15.84
CA ARG A 77 17.80 -18.48 -16.42
C ARG A 77 16.30 -18.76 -16.28
N PRO A 78 15.47 -18.20 -17.18
CA PRO A 78 14.03 -18.39 -17.12
C PRO A 78 13.69 -19.88 -17.30
N ARG A 79 13.22 -20.51 -16.23
CA ARG A 79 12.65 -21.86 -16.25
C ARG A 79 11.21 -21.80 -15.78
N PRO A 80 10.32 -22.70 -16.24
CA PRO A 80 8.91 -22.66 -15.85
C PRO A 80 8.72 -22.58 -14.33
N TRP A 81 9.48 -23.36 -13.55
CA TRP A 81 9.41 -23.39 -12.09
C TRP A 81 9.91 -22.12 -11.39
N THR A 82 10.69 -21.26 -12.05
CA THR A 82 11.21 -20.02 -11.43
C THR A 82 10.13 -18.94 -11.29
N TYR A 83 9.14 -18.92 -12.19
CA TYR A 83 8.02 -17.98 -12.17
C TYR A 83 7.18 -18.02 -10.89
N PRO A 84 6.65 -19.18 -10.45
CA PRO A 84 5.79 -19.23 -9.27
C PRO A 84 6.59 -18.97 -7.98
N ILE A 85 7.86 -19.40 -7.93
CA ILE A 85 8.71 -19.16 -6.75
C ILE A 85 9.05 -17.68 -6.63
N ALA A 86 9.43 -17.01 -7.72
CA ALA A 86 9.64 -15.56 -7.71
C ALA A 86 8.36 -14.80 -7.38
N GLY A 87 7.22 -15.24 -7.93
CA GLY A 87 5.89 -14.71 -7.60
C GLY A 87 5.60 -14.75 -6.10
N VAL A 88 5.70 -15.93 -5.48
CA VAL A 88 5.46 -16.12 -4.03
C VAL A 88 6.48 -15.34 -3.19
N ALA A 89 7.76 -15.36 -3.56
CA ALA A 89 8.81 -14.64 -2.86
C ALA A 89 8.52 -13.13 -2.80
N ASN A 90 8.07 -12.54 -3.91
CA ASN A 90 7.71 -11.11 -3.97
C ASN A 90 6.43 -10.78 -3.18
N CYS A 91 5.62 -11.79 -2.86
CA CYS A 91 4.39 -11.64 -2.08
C CYS A 91 4.60 -11.81 -0.56
N LEU A 92 5.79 -12.21 -0.09
CA LEU A 92 6.01 -12.58 1.31
C LEU A 92 5.59 -11.48 2.29
N LEU A 93 5.89 -10.21 1.98
CA LEU A 93 5.47 -9.08 2.82
C LEU A 93 3.95 -9.05 2.97
N GLY A 94 3.20 -9.12 1.86
CA GLY A 94 1.75 -9.07 1.89
C GLY A 94 1.14 -10.32 2.54
N ILE A 95 1.72 -11.51 2.32
CA ILE A 95 1.25 -12.76 2.92
C ILE A 95 1.40 -12.73 4.45
N ILE A 96 2.53 -12.22 4.95
CA ILE A 96 2.80 -12.16 6.38
C ILE A 96 2.02 -11.01 7.03
N ALA A 97 1.98 -9.84 6.40
CA ALA A 97 1.55 -8.63 7.05
C ALA A 97 0.06 -8.28 6.83
N LEU A 98 -0.58 -8.72 5.74
CA LEU A 98 -2.03 -8.48 5.53
C LEU A 98 -2.91 -9.12 6.61
N PRO A 99 -2.69 -10.38 7.05
CA PRO A 99 -3.50 -11.00 8.09
C PRO A 99 -3.28 -10.42 9.49
N LEU A 100 -2.11 -9.81 9.75
CA LEU A 100 -1.67 -9.39 11.09
C LEU A 100 -1.92 -7.90 11.41
N GLY A 101 -2.76 -7.21 10.64
CA GLY A 101 -3.21 -5.85 11.02
C GLY A 101 -3.21 -4.81 9.91
N LEU A 102 -2.62 -5.09 8.73
CA LEU A 102 -2.59 -4.12 7.63
C LEU A 102 -3.97 -3.89 6.97
N ILE A 103 -4.96 -4.78 7.15
CA ILE A 103 -6.36 -4.51 6.76
C ILE A 103 -6.92 -3.32 7.56
N GLY A 104 -6.53 -3.16 8.83
CA GLY A 104 -6.91 -2.01 9.64
C GLY A 104 -6.33 -0.69 9.10
N ALA A 105 -5.12 -0.72 8.55
CA ALA A 105 -4.51 0.44 7.92
C ALA A 105 -5.21 0.85 6.61
N LEU A 106 -5.76 -0.10 5.83
CA LEU A 106 -6.62 0.21 4.68
C LEU A 106 -7.89 0.98 5.09
N ALA A 107 -8.43 0.70 6.27
CA ALA A 107 -9.59 1.40 6.83
C ALA A 107 -9.21 2.77 7.45
N ASN A 108 -7.93 3.04 7.66
CA ASN A 108 -7.44 4.25 8.31
C ASN A 108 -6.31 4.91 7.50
N PRO A 109 -6.64 5.75 6.49
CA PRO A 109 -5.65 6.46 5.68
C PRO A 109 -4.82 7.47 6.49
N LEU A 110 -5.18 7.73 7.76
CA LEU A 110 -4.48 8.64 8.66
C LEU A 110 -3.14 8.05 9.15
N VAL A 111 -2.86 6.77 8.93
CA VAL A 111 -1.57 6.12 9.21
C VAL A 111 -0.71 6.11 7.93
N GLY A 112 -0.41 7.29 7.40
CA GLY A 112 0.03 7.51 6.01
C GLY A 112 1.12 6.56 5.46
N PRO A 113 2.28 6.43 6.11
CA PRO A 113 3.34 5.52 5.65
C PRO A 113 2.90 4.04 5.66
N VAL A 114 2.20 3.62 6.72
CA VAL A 114 1.68 2.25 6.83
C VAL A 114 0.67 1.99 5.73
N TYR A 115 -0.32 2.87 5.52
CA TYR A 115 -1.29 2.77 4.43
C TYR A 115 -0.61 2.58 3.06
N SER A 116 0.38 3.42 2.76
CA SER A 116 1.12 3.36 1.49
C SER A 116 1.85 2.02 1.33
N SER A 117 2.45 1.50 2.40
CA SER A 117 3.09 0.18 2.41
C SER A 117 2.09 -0.96 2.16
N VAL A 118 0.86 -0.86 2.69
CA VAL A 118 -0.19 -1.87 2.47
C VAL A 118 -0.63 -1.88 1.02
N VAL A 119 -0.86 -0.70 0.44
CA VAL A 119 -1.25 -0.58 -0.96
C VAL A 119 -0.18 -1.18 -1.86
N LEU A 120 1.09 -0.90 -1.60
CA LEU A 120 2.22 -1.46 -2.35
C LEU A 120 2.39 -2.98 -2.14
N ALA A 121 2.20 -3.49 -0.93
CA ALA A 121 2.23 -4.93 -0.65
C ALA A 121 1.08 -5.68 -1.35
N THR A 122 -0.10 -5.06 -1.38
CA THR A 122 -1.27 -5.58 -2.10
C THR A 122 -1.03 -5.57 -3.61
N LEU A 123 -0.47 -4.49 -4.15
CA LEU A 123 -0.08 -4.39 -5.55
C LEU A 123 0.95 -5.48 -5.91
N SER A 124 1.93 -5.75 -5.02
CA SER A 124 2.89 -6.84 -5.23
C SER A 124 2.19 -8.18 -5.41
N ILE A 125 1.22 -8.51 -4.55
CA ILE A 125 0.44 -9.76 -4.67
C ILE A 125 -0.31 -9.81 -6.00
N LEU A 126 -1.03 -8.74 -6.34
CA LEU A 126 -1.88 -8.69 -7.53
C LEU A 126 -1.07 -8.75 -8.83
N LEU A 127 0.18 -8.27 -8.84
CA LEU A 127 1.06 -8.34 -10.00
C LEU A 127 1.84 -9.66 -10.05
N ALA A 128 2.54 -10.02 -8.97
CA ALA A 128 3.52 -11.10 -8.97
C ALA A 128 2.89 -12.50 -8.93
N LEU A 129 1.80 -12.69 -8.18
CA LEU A 129 1.23 -14.02 -7.96
C LEU A 129 0.49 -14.54 -9.21
N PRO A 130 -0.42 -13.77 -9.84
CA PRO A 130 -1.04 -14.19 -11.10
C PRO A 130 -0.02 -14.35 -12.22
N ALA A 131 0.96 -13.44 -12.34
CA ALA A 131 2.01 -13.53 -13.35
C ALA A 131 2.91 -14.76 -13.14
N GLY A 132 3.24 -15.10 -11.89
CA GLY A 132 4.00 -16.30 -11.55
C GLY A 132 3.28 -17.59 -11.94
N ILE A 133 1.96 -17.66 -11.68
CA ILE A 133 1.13 -18.82 -12.06
C ILE A 133 0.98 -18.92 -13.58
N ILE A 134 0.63 -17.83 -14.25
CA ILE A 134 0.46 -17.82 -15.72
C ILE A 134 1.78 -18.12 -16.43
N GLY A 135 2.89 -17.57 -15.94
CA GLY A 135 4.24 -17.84 -16.45
C GLY A 135 4.62 -19.31 -16.30
N TYR A 136 4.30 -19.93 -15.16
CA TYR A 136 4.47 -21.37 -14.95
C TYR A 136 3.67 -22.20 -15.96
N LEU A 137 2.37 -21.92 -16.08
CA LEU A 137 1.45 -22.68 -16.94
C LEU A 137 1.85 -22.60 -18.41
N ARG A 138 2.18 -21.40 -18.90
CA ARG A 138 2.63 -21.21 -20.29
C ARG A 138 3.99 -21.85 -20.54
N GLY A 139 4.92 -21.75 -19.59
CA GLY A 139 6.23 -22.41 -19.67
C GLY A 139 6.14 -23.94 -19.69
N ARG A 140 5.13 -24.53 -19.04
CA ARG A 140 4.92 -25.99 -19.02
C ARG A 140 4.21 -26.52 -20.27
N THR A 141 3.40 -25.68 -20.93
CA THR A 141 2.55 -26.08 -22.07
C THR A 141 3.17 -25.81 -23.45
N ILE A 142 4.41 -25.30 -23.51
CA ILE A 142 5.10 -24.87 -24.75
C ILE A 142 4.30 -23.77 -25.49
N LEU A 143 3.36 -23.12 -24.81
CA LEU A 143 2.61 -22.01 -25.39
C LEU A 143 3.53 -20.79 -25.51
N ARG A 144 3.45 -20.10 -26.65
CA ARG A 144 4.22 -18.88 -26.92
C ARG A 144 3.98 -17.87 -25.80
N GLN A 145 5.03 -17.55 -25.05
CA GLN A 145 5.00 -16.44 -24.11
C GLN A 145 4.86 -15.14 -24.90
N ARG A 146 3.90 -14.30 -24.51
CA ARG A 146 3.70 -13.00 -25.14
C ARG A 146 4.84 -12.09 -24.71
N THR A 147 5.47 -11.45 -25.68
CA THR A 147 6.44 -10.40 -25.39
C THR A 147 5.72 -9.22 -24.72
N LEU A 148 6.45 -8.38 -23.98
CA LEU A 148 5.88 -7.18 -23.35
C LEU A 148 5.13 -6.30 -24.36
N ALA A 149 5.70 -6.12 -25.55
CA ALA A 149 5.13 -5.30 -26.61
C ALA A 149 3.76 -5.82 -27.09
N GLU A 150 3.61 -7.15 -27.19
CA GLU A 150 2.33 -7.78 -27.52
C GLU A 150 1.38 -7.83 -26.31
N GLY A 151 1.95 -8.03 -25.12
CA GLY A 151 1.21 -8.24 -23.89
C GLY A 151 0.57 -6.98 -23.32
N ILE A 152 1.15 -5.80 -23.53
CA ILE A 152 0.64 -4.54 -22.98
C ILE A 152 -0.73 -4.16 -23.56
N HIS A 153 -1.00 -4.55 -24.81
CA HIS A 153 -2.28 -4.35 -25.48
C HIS A 153 -3.30 -5.46 -25.18
N SER A 154 -2.92 -6.47 -24.39
CA SER A 154 -3.83 -7.53 -23.97
C SER A 154 -4.63 -7.12 -22.73
N LEU A 155 -5.75 -7.80 -22.47
CA LEU A 155 -6.56 -7.59 -21.26
C LEU A 155 -5.71 -7.65 -19.97
N GLN A 156 -4.74 -8.57 -19.91
CA GLN A 156 -3.82 -8.71 -18.77
C GLN A 156 -2.92 -7.48 -18.61
N GLY A 157 -2.43 -6.92 -19.72
CA GLY A 157 -1.64 -5.68 -19.72
C GLY A 157 -2.46 -4.48 -19.25
N PHE A 158 -3.67 -4.32 -19.77
CA PHE A 158 -4.60 -3.26 -19.34
C PHE A 158 -4.97 -3.38 -17.85
N ALA A 159 -5.27 -4.59 -17.38
CA ALA A 159 -5.56 -4.82 -15.97
C ALA A 159 -4.37 -4.45 -15.08
N ALA A 160 -3.14 -4.80 -15.47
CA ALA A 160 -1.95 -4.43 -14.73
C ALA A 160 -1.74 -2.91 -14.69
N ILE A 161 -1.91 -2.22 -15.82
CA ILE A 161 -1.82 -0.74 -15.88
C ILE A 161 -2.88 -0.10 -14.98
N ALA A 162 -4.12 -0.57 -15.04
CA ALA A 162 -5.21 -0.06 -14.22
C ALA A 162 -4.94 -0.25 -12.72
N LEU A 163 -4.41 -1.41 -12.31
CA LEU A 163 -4.01 -1.67 -10.94
C LEU A 163 -2.90 -0.73 -10.47
N VAL A 164 -1.85 -0.55 -11.28
CA VAL A 164 -0.76 0.37 -10.94
C VAL A 164 -1.26 1.80 -10.83
N ALA A 165 -2.08 2.27 -11.77
CA ALA A 165 -2.66 3.62 -11.74
C ALA A 165 -3.56 3.81 -10.51
N LEU A 166 -4.38 2.83 -10.17
CA LEU A 166 -5.24 2.85 -8.99
C LEU A 166 -4.41 2.88 -7.70
N SER A 167 -3.34 2.09 -7.60
CA SER A 167 -2.44 2.10 -6.45
C SER A 167 -1.73 3.45 -6.28
N ILE A 168 -1.24 4.06 -7.38
CA ILE A 168 -0.65 5.39 -7.35
C ILE A 168 -1.68 6.42 -6.87
N GLY A 169 -2.89 6.40 -7.41
CA GLY A 169 -3.97 7.29 -7.00
C GLY A 169 -4.34 7.13 -5.52
N ALA A 170 -4.42 5.89 -5.04
CA ALA A 170 -4.67 5.58 -3.63
C ALA A 170 -3.57 6.14 -2.71
N ILE A 171 -2.29 5.91 -3.04
CA ILE A 171 -1.16 6.42 -2.28
C ILE A 171 -1.15 7.96 -2.29
N ALA A 172 -1.38 8.59 -3.44
CA ALA A 172 -1.43 10.05 -3.56
C ALA A 172 -2.57 10.65 -2.73
N ALA A 173 -3.78 10.09 -2.82
CA ALA A 173 -4.93 10.53 -2.03
C ALA A 173 -4.69 10.34 -0.52
N GLY A 174 -4.17 9.18 -0.11
CA GLY A 174 -3.80 8.90 1.28
C GLY A 174 -2.72 9.85 1.80
N GLY A 175 -1.70 10.15 0.99
CA GLY A 175 -0.64 11.09 1.33
C GLY A 175 -1.15 12.51 1.52
N LEU A 176 -2.02 12.99 0.62
CA LEU A 176 -2.65 14.32 0.73
C LEU A 176 -3.57 14.41 1.96
N ALA A 177 -4.33 13.35 2.26
CA ALA A 177 -5.16 13.28 3.46
C ALA A 177 -4.29 13.31 4.73
N TYR A 178 -3.21 12.54 4.77
CA TYR A 178 -2.26 12.52 5.87
C TYR A 178 -1.61 13.88 6.13
N GLN A 179 -1.15 14.55 5.05
CA GLN A 179 -0.57 15.89 5.15
C GLN A 179 -1.59 16.92 5.64
N SER A 180 -2.84 16.83 5.19
CA SER A 180 -3.92 17.74 5.62
C SER A 180 -4.22 17.63 7.11
N LEU A 181 -4.05 16.44 7.71
CA LEU A 181 -4.16 16.25 9.17
C LEU A 181 -2.99 16.86 9.92
N LEU A 182 -1.78 16.70 9.38
CA LEU A 182 -0.54 17.16 10.00
C LEU A 182 -0.30 18.65 9.79
N ALA A 183 -1.00 19.28 8.85
CA ALA A 183 -0.86 20.68 8.54
C ALA A 183 -1.05 21.55 9.79
N PRO A 184 -0.12 22.48 10.07
CA PRO A 184 -0.31 23.54 11.06
C PRO A 184 -1.64 24.26 10.81
N ILE A 185 -2.28 24.77 11.86
CA ILE A 185 -3.50 25.57 11.72
C ILE A 185 -3.20 26.71 10.73
N PRO A 186 -3.90 26.81 9.59
CA PRO A 186 -3.71 27.95 8.70
C PRO A 186 -4.19 29.19 9.45
N THR A 187 -3.28 30.10 9.76
CA THR A 187 -3.60 31.38 10.41
C THR A 187 -4.29 32.36 9.45
N THR A 188 -4.19 32.12 8.14
CA THR A 188 -4.91 32.83 7.06
C THR A 188 -4.90 31.99 5.78
N GLY A 189 -6.08 31.60 5.27
CA GLY A 189 -6.23 30.87 4.00
C GLY A 189 -7.71 30.57 3.69
N PRO A 190 -8.07 30.28 2.42
CA PRO A 190 -9.46 30.04 2.06
C PRO A 190 -9.99 28.80 2.78
N PRO A 191 -11.26 28.82 3.24
CA PRO A 191 -11.83 27.74 4.02
C PRO A 191 -11.88 26.46 3.17
N TYR A 192 -11.37 25.37 3.73
CA TYR A 192 -11.71 24.03 3.26
C TYR A 192 -13.25 23.89 3.27
N ASP A 193 -13.83 23.14 2.33
CA ASP A 193 -15.29 22.87 2.24
C ASP A 193 -15.88 22.17 3.48
N ILE A 194 -15.04 21.73 4.41
CA ILE A 194 -15.41 21.42 5.78
C ILE A 194 -14.77 22.49 6.65
N ALA A 195 -15.54 23.50 7.06
CA ALA A 195 -15.07 24.48 8.01
C ALA A 195 -14.66 23.76 9.29
N GLN A 196 -13.35 23.69 9.57
CA GLN A 196 -12.85 23.25 10.86
C GLN A 196 -13.21 24.32 11.89
N SER A 197 -14.32 24.13 12.61
CA SER A 197 -14.82 25.14 13.55
C SER A 197 -14.17 25.05 14.93
N ALA A 198 -13.52 23.93 15.28
CA ALA A 198 -12.87 23.75 16.58
C ALA A 198 -11.61 22.85 16.54
N SER A 199 -10.63 23.16 17.39
CA SER A 199 -9.43 22.34 17.62
C SER A 199 -9.13 22.19 19.10
N ILE A 200 -8.86 20.97 19.55
CA ILE A 200 -8.46 20.64 20.92
C ILE A 200 -7.04 20.05 20.88
N SER A 201 -6.19 20.50 21.80
CA SER A 201 -4.87 19.92 22.03
C SER A 201 -4.85 19.22 23.38
N ILE A 202 -4.28 18.02 23.42
CA ILE A 202 -4.19 17.14 24.58
C ILE A 202 -2.75 16.67 24.68
N LEU A 203 -2.25 16.58 25.90
CA LEU A 203 -0.98 15.98 26.25
C LEU A 203 -1.26 14.62 26.92
N ALA A 204 -0.52 13.59 26.52
CA ALA A 204 -0.43 12.34 27.23
C ALA A 204 0.95 12.28 27.90
N GLU A 205 0.97 12.43 29.22
CA GLU A 205 2.19 12.38 30.03
C GLU A 205 1.91 11.63 31.33
N ASN A 206 2.89 10.88 31.82
CA ASN A 206 2.83 10.12 33.06
C ASN A 206 1.54 9.28 33.18
N SER A 207 1.14 8.62 32.09
CA SER A 207 -0.12 7.86 31.99
C SER A 207 -1.37 8.70 32.34
N ARG A 208 -1.41 9.97 31.95
CA ARG A 208 -2.56 10.88 32.14
C ARG A 208 -2.80 11.74 30.92
N PHE A 209 -4.06 12.12 30.71
CA PHE A 209 -4.43 13.10 29.70
C PHE A 209 -4.54 14.50 30.32
N SER A 210 -3.97 15.50 29.64
CA SER A 210 -4.04 16.92 30.01
C SER A 210 -4.42 17.77 28.79
N PRO A 211 -5.62 18.36 28.73
CA PRO A 211 -6.66 18.29 29.75
C PRO A 211 -7.35 16.92 29.76
N SER A 212 -7.76 16.46 30.95
CA SER A 212 -8.58 15.25 31.12
C SER A 212 -10.07 15.51 30.86
N SER A 213 -10.46 16.78 30.66
CA SER A 213 -11.81 17.15 30.26
C SER A 213 -11.81 18.37 29.34
N PHE A 214 -12.64 18.33 28.31
CA PHE A 214 -12.78 19.44 27.38
C PHE A 214 -14.14 19.42 26.69
N ASN A 215 -14.51 20.57 26.13
CA ASN A 215 -15.81 20.77 25.51
C ASN A 215 -15.69 20.85 23.99
N ILE A 216 -16.67 20.28 23.30
CA ILE A 216 -16.85 20.41 21.85
C ILE A 216 -18.32 20.63 21.52
N THR A 217 -18.62 21.08 20.31
CA THR A 217 -20.00 21.35 19.88
C THR A 217 -20.52 20.20 19.01
N ALA A 218 -21.77 19.79 19.23
CA ALA A 218 -22.46 18.84 18.35
C ALA A 218 -22.54 19.38 16.91
N TYR A 219 -22.61 18.48 15.94
CA TYR A 219 -22.66 18.78 14.49
C TYR A 219 -21.47 19.58 13.96
N THR A 220 -20.39 19.69 14.75
CA THR A 220 -19.17 20.39 14.37
C THR A 220 -18.02 19.39 14.28
N THR A 221 -17.32 19.38 13.14
CA THR A 221 -16.08 18.61 12.99
C THR A 221 -14.98 19.25 13.83
N THR A 222 -14.51 18.52 14.84
CA THR A 222 -13.44 18.96 15.74
C THR A 222 -12.17 18.18 15.44
N ARG A 223 -11.03 18.87 15.34
CA ARG A 223 -9.71 18.20 15.31
C ARG A 223 -9.18 18.01 16.72
N ILE A 224 -8.84 16.79 17.08
CA ILE A 224 -8.13 16.47 18.30
C ILE A 224 -6.66 16.21 17.95
N THR A 225 -5.76 16.88 18.65
CA THR A 225 -4.31 16.71 18.56
C THR A 225 -3.82 16.20 19.90
N VAL A 226 -3.18 15.04 19.93
CA VAL A 226 -2.64 14.44 21.15
C VAL A 226 -1.13 14.30 21.00
N LEU A 227 -0.35 14.96 21.84
CA LEU A 227 1.09 14.74 21.97
C LEU A 227 1.32 13.72 23.09
N ASN A 228 1.95 12.59 22.77
CA ASN A 228 2.43 11.65 23.78
C ASN A 228 3.88 11.99 24.12
N GLU A 229 4.11 12.47 25.34
CA GLU A 229 5.46 12.76 25.86
C GLU A 229 6.08 11.56 26.57
N ASP A 230 5.28 10.53 26.88
CA ASP A 230 5.81 9.28 27.44
C ASP A 230 6.57 8.51 26.36
N ASP A 231 7.61 7.76 26.77
CA ASP A 231 8.28 6.78 25.90
C ASP A 231 7.37 5.57 25.60
N ALA A 232 6.38 5.32 26.49
CA ALA A 232 5.42 4.24 26.36
C ALA A 232 4.30 4.59 25.36
N ALA A 233 3.84 3.60 24.61
CA ALA A 233 2.70 3.76 23.70
C ALA A 233 1.38 3.75 24.48
N HIS A 234 0.50 4.69 24.16
CA HIS A 234 -0.84 4.83 24.72
C HIS A 234 -1.91 4.70 23.64
N THR A 235 -3.18 4.71 24.02
CA THR A 235 -4.29 4.89 23.07
C THR A 235 -5.19 6.06 23.45
N PHE A 236 -5.83 6.65 22.46
CA PHE A 236 -7.00 7.51 22.66
C PHE A 236 -8.23 6.75 22.17
N THR A 237 -8.96 6.14 23.10
CA THR A 237 -10.11 5.28 22.83
C THR A 237 -11.39 5.94 23.32
N TYR A 238 -12.43 5.98 22.51
CA TYR A 238 -13.74 6.55 22.86
C TYR A 238 -14.87 5.83 22.12
N VAL A 239 -16.11 5.99 22.59
CA VAL A 239 -17.30 5.43 21.93
C VAL A 239 -18.13 6.56 21.34
N ASN A 240 -18.46 6.44 20.06
CA ASN A 240 -19.37 7.36 19.38
C ASN A 240 -20.43 6.56 18.62
N ASN A 241 -21.70 6.85 18.89
CA ASN A 241 -22.86 6.17 18.29
C ASN A 241 -22.77 4.63 18.34
N GLY A 242 -22.37 4.08 19.50
CA GLY A 242 -22.22 2.64 19.70
C GLY A 242 -21.00 1.99 19.03
N THR A 243 -20.17 2.76 18.32
CA THR A 243 -18.92 2.28 17.72
C THR A 243 -17.73 2.74 18.56
N THR A 244 -16.85 1.81 18.90
CA THR A 244 -15.58 2.13 19.59
C THR A 244 -14.54 2.55 18.57
N TYR A 245 -13.97 3.73 18.77
CA TYR A 245 -12.85 4.25 18.00
C TYR A 245 -11.60 4.23 18.89
N SER A 246 -10.45 3.90 18.31
CA SER A 246 -9.18 3.90 19.02
C SER A 246 -8.07 4.42 18.12
N HIS A 247 -7.25 5.30 18.67
CA HIS A 247 -6.09 5.88 17.99
C HIS A 247 -4.83 5.56 18.77
N ASP A 248 -3.82 5.02 18.09
CA ASP A 248 -2.53 4.74 18.70
C ASP A 248 -1.76 6.04 18.94
N LEU A 249 -1.22 6.18 20.14
CA LEU A 249 -0.40 7.29 20.59
C LEU A 249 1.02 6.76 20.79
N LEU A 250 1.82 6.74 19.73
CA LEU A 250 3.22 6.31 19.81
C LEU A 250 4.02 7.25 20.71
N GLY A 251 4.97 6.71 21.48
CA GLY A 251 5.80 7.49 22.40
C GLY A 251 6.59 8.58 21.69
N GLY A 252 6.68 9.76 22.32
CA GLY A 252 7.36 10.95 21.77
C GLY A 252 6.73 11.54 20.49
N SER A 253 5.51 11.14 20.13
CA SER A 253 4.88 11.50 18.85
C SER A 253 3.54 12.24 19.01
N THR A 254 3.16 12.98 17.99
CA THR A 254 1.87 13.68 17.92
C THR A 254 0.89 12.95 17.00
N THR A 255 -0.23 12.51 17.55
CA THR A 255 -1.36 11.92 16.81
C THR A 255 -2.45 12.96 16.56
N ARG A 256 -3.01 13.00 15.36
CA ARG A 256 -4.08 13.95 14.97
C ARG A 256 -5.23 13.20 14.31
N PHE A 257 -6.46 13.49 14.73
CA PHE A 257 -7.67 12.89 14.16
C PHE A 257 -8.86 13.85 14.26
N PHE A 258 -9.90 13.57 13.49
CA PHE A 258 -11.13 14.35 13.48
C PHE A 258 -12.27 13.56 14.08
N VAL A 259 -13.13 14.26 14.81
CA VAL A 259 -14.34 13.70 15.41
C VAL A 259 -15.56 14.54 15.03
N LEU A 260 -16.69 13.87 14.84
CA LEU A 260 -18.00 14.49 14.65
C LEU A 260 -19.00 13.78 15.55
N PHE A 261 -19.62 14.53 16.46
CA PHE A 261 -20.67 14.02 17.33
C PHE A 261 -22.02 14.59 16.88
N LEU A 262 -23.00 13.70 16.70
CA LEU A 262 -24.33 14.04 16.19
C LEU A 262 -25.35 14.26 17.31
N ALA A 263 -24.95 14.12 18.57
CA ALA A 263 -25.81 14.32 19.73
C ALA A 263 -25.00 14.91 20.88
N PRO A 264 -25.59 15.83 21.69
CA PRO A 264 -24.98 16.31 22.91
C PRO A 264 -24.91 15.19 23.95
N GLY A 265 -23.95 15.29 24.87
CA GLY A 265 -23.72 14.29 25.90
C GLY A 265 -22.29 14.28 26.43
N THR A 266 -22.01 13.38 27.37
CA THR A 266 -20.65 13.15 27.86
C THR A 266 -20.10 11.88 27.24
N VAL A 267 -18.95 11.97 26.58
CA VAL A 267 -18.29 10.85 25.93
C VAL A 267 -16.99 10.58 26.69
N PRO A 268 -16.87 9.45 27.41
CA PRO A 268 -15.63 9.10 28.06
C PRO A 268 -14.60 8.68 27.02
N PHE A 269 -13.34 9.01 27.29
CA PHE A 269 -12.19 8.50 26.55
C PHE A 269 -11.14 7.95 27.51
N TRP A 270 -10.33 7.00 27.04
CA TRP A 270 -9.34 6.32 27.87
C TRP A 270 -8.18 5.75 27.05
N SER A 271 -7.09 5.41 27.73
CA SER A 271 -6.03 4.55 27.20
C SER A 271 -6.32 3.10 27.57
N ILE A 272 -6.34 2.17 26.61
CA ILE A 272 -6.54 0.74 26.84
C ILE A 272 -5.47 0.15 27.77
N PRO A 273 -4.15 0.37 27.55
CA PRO A 273 -3.13 -0.19 28.44
C PRO A 273 -3.20 0.36 29.88
N ASP A 274 -3.62 1.61 30.05
CA ASP A 274 -3.53 2.34 31.33
C ASP A 274 -4.90 2.72 31.93
N GLN A 275 -5.98 2.10 31.48
CA GLN A 275 -7.33 2.42 31.95
C GLN A 275 -7.46 2.23 33.46
N SER A 276 -6.90 1.14 33.99
CA SER A 276 -6.91 0.81 35.42
C SER A 276 -6.00 1.73 36.26
N ALA A 277 -5.00 2.36 35.61
CA ALA A 277 -4.13 3.36 36.23
C ALA A 277 -4.75 4.77 36.26
N GLY A 278 -5.95 4.94 35.67
CA GLY A 278 -6.68 6.20 35.69
C GLY A 278 -6.39 7.11 34.50
N MET A 279 -5.83 6.59 33.40
CA MET A 279 -5.65 7.32 32.14
C MET A 279 -6.98 7.45 31.40
N VAL A 280 -7.87 8.26 31.96
CA VAL A 280 -9.25 8.47 31.51
C VAL A 280 -9.57 9.96 31.46
N GLY A 281 -10.51 10.32 30.59
CA GLY A 281 -11.01 11.68 30.48
C GLY A 281 -12.43 11.73 29.90
N ASN A 282 -12.99 12.93 29.83
CA ASN A 282 -14.35 13.16 29.36
C ASN A 282 -14.42 14.27 28.31
N ILE A 283 -15.12 13.99 27.21
CA ILE A 283 -15.52 14.98 26.22
C ILE A 283 -16.95 15.41 26.53
N THR A 284 -17.16 16.70 26.80
CA THR A 284 -18.51 17.26 26.93
C THR A 284 -18.95 17.81 25.58
N VAL A 285 -19.92 17.15 24.96
CA VAL A 285 -20.53 17.57 23.70
C VAL A 285 -21.73 18.46 24.00
N ASN A 286 -21.58 19.75 23.73
CA ASN A 286 -22.64 20.74 23.93
C ASN A 286 -23.55 20.80 22.71
N SER A 287 -24.83 21.12 22.91
CA SER A 287 -25.71 21.53 21.81
C SER A 287 -25.20 22.85 21.22
N SER A 288 -25.29 22.97 19.89
CA SER A 288 -25.07 24.23 19.18
C SER A 288 -26.05 25.31 19.61
#